data_AF-A0A5A7ZDE8-F1
#
_entry.id   AF-A0A5A7ZDE8-F1
#
_cell.length_a   1.000
_cell.length_b   1.000
_cell.length_c   1.000
_cell.angle_alpha   90.00
_cell.angle_beta   90.00
_cell.angle_gamma   90.00
#
_symmetry.space_group_name_H-M   'P 1'
#
loop_
_entity.id
_entity.type
_entity.pdbx_description
1 polymer ?
#
loop_
_entity_poly.entity_id
_entity_poly.type
_entity_poly.pdbx_seq_one_letter_code
_entity_poly.pdbx_strand_id
1 'polypeptide(L)'
;MLRSFEERERAAELIYIHGEEMRFTNHIAGIRAVADLAIRLLGLDGMTSEAYARALIAARIEGLKPAALLERVRADLAANGVEVPLAELEAEMVQTSAQRSFADGRMAGPTPQRN
;
A
#
# COMPACT_ATOMS: atom_id res chain seq x y z
N MET A 1 -18.48 2.25 -38.24
CA MET A 1 -17.62 1.16 -37.72
C MET A 1 -16.34 1.65 -37.01
N LEU A 2 -16.01 2.95 -36.97
CA LEU A 2 -14.87 3.46 -36.17
C LEU A 2 -15.20 3.73 -34.70
N ARG A 3 -16.39 4.24 -34.39
CA ARG A 3 -16.81 4.61 -33.02
C ARG A 3 -16.66 3.47 -32.00
N SER A 4 -16.96 2.22 -32.38
CA SER A 4 -16.88 1.08 -31.47
C SER A 4 -15.45 0.63 -31.13
N PHE A 5 -14.46 1.00 -31.95
CA PHE A 5 -13.04 0.73 -31.65
C PHE A 5 -12.48 1.83 -30.74
N GLU A 6 -12.74 3.10 -31.07
CA GLU A 6 -12.35 4.26 -30.24
C GLU A 6 -12.97 4.24 -28.83
N GLU A 7 -14.20 3.72 -28.69
CA GLU A 7 -14.86 3.54 -27.39
C GLU A 7 -14.19 2.44 -26.54
N ARG A 8 -13.75 1.34 -27.17
CA ARG A 8 -13.03 0.27 -26.47
C ARG A 8 -11.61 0.68 -26.08
N GLU A 9 -10.95 1.44 -26.94
CA GLU A 9 -9.62 2.00 -26.66
C GLU A 9 -9.67 2.94 -25.46
N ARG A 10 -10.61 3.89 -25.44
CA ARG A 10 -10.84 4.75 -24.26
C ARG A 10 -11.21 3.96 -23.00
N ALA A 11 -12.04 2.93 -23.12
CA ALA A 11 -12.37 2.07 -21.97
C ALA A 11 -11.14 1.33 -21.44
N ALA A 12 -10.26 0.83 -22.31
CA ALA A 12 -9.03 0.15 -21.93
C ALA A 12 -8.04 1.11 -21.24
N GLU A 13 -7.87 2.32 -21.75
CA GLU A 13 -7.04 3.36 -21.14
C GLU A 13 -7.55 3.74 -19.74
N LEU A 14 -8.87 3.93 -19.57
CA LEU A 14 -9.47 4.26 -18.28
C LEU A 14 -9.28 3.14 -17.25
N ILE A 15 -9.47 1.88 -17.65
CA ILE A 15 -9.22 0.72 -16.79
C ILE A 15 -7.75 0.66 -16.40
N TYR A 16 -6.83 0.95 -17.33
CA TYR A 16 -5.41 0.96 -17.06
C TYR A 16 -5.00 2.05 -16.06
N ILE A 17 -5.42 3.30 -16.30
CA ILE A 17 -5.14 4.43 -15.41
C ILE A 17 -5.66 4.15 -14.00
N HIS A 18 -6.91 3.70 -13.91
CA HIS A 18 -7.50 3.34 -12.62
C HIS A 18 -6.72 2.20 -11.96
N GLY A 19 -6.38 1.14 -12.69
CA GLY A 19 -5.60 0.02 -12.17
C GLY A 19 -4.24 0.45 -11.59
N GLU A 20 -3.53 1.36 -12.25
CA GLU A 20 -2.24 1.88 -11.77
C GLU A 20 -2.42 2.75 -10.52
N GLU A 21 -3.45 3.60 -10.46
CA GLU A 21 -3.78 4.39 -9.27
C GLU A 21 -4.09 3.49 -8.06
N MET A 22 -4.86 2.42 -8.26
CA MET A 22 -5.19 1.47 -7.20
C MET A 22 -3.95 0.72 -6.70
N ARG A 23 -3.06 0.30 -7.60
CA ARG A 23 -1.78 -0.32 -7.21
C ARG A 23 -0.93 0.61 -6.36
N PHE A 24 -0.83 1.88 -6.76
CA PHE A 24 -0.07 2.88 -6.02
C PHE A 24 -0.64 3.14 -4.63
N THR A 25 -1.95 3.35 -4.52
CA THR A 25 -2.62 3.62 -3.23
C THR A 25 -2.57 2.41 -2.30
N ASN A 26 -2.69 1.18 -2.82
CA ASN A 26 -2.53 -0.06 -2.05
C ASN A 26 -1.10 -0.23 -1.54
N HIS A 27 -0.10 0.16 -2.33
CA HIS A 27 1.28 0.12 -1.88
C HIS A 27 1.56 1.10 -0.74
N ILE A 28 1.05 2.33 -0.84
CA ILE A 28 1.13 3.32 0.24
C ILE A 28 0.42 2.82 1.51
N ALA A 29 -0.74 2.15 1.36
CA ALA A 29 -1.45 1.58 2.49
C ALA A 29 -0.62 0.53 3.24
N GLY A 30 0.07 -0.35 2.51
CA GLY A 30 0.97 -1.34 3.12
C GLY A 30 2.16 -0.70 3.85
N ILE A 31 2.76 0.36 3.29
CA ILE A 31 3.86 1.08 3.96
C ILE A 31 3.38 1.72 5.27
N ARG A 32 2.19 2.33 5.27
CA ARG A 32 1.59 2.91 6.49
C ARG A 32 1.35 1.85 7.56
N ALA A 33 0.82 0.68 7.19
CA ALA A 33 0.61 -0.41 8.14
C ALA A 33 1.91 -0.88 8.80
N VAL A 34 2.99 -1.00 8.04
CA VAL A 34 4.32 -1.32 8.58
C VAL A 34 4.83 -0.24 9.53
N ALA A 35 4.64 1.03 9.21
CA ALA A 35 5.00 2.14 10.09
C ALA A 35 4.20 2.09 11.41
N ASP A 36 2.88 1.88 11.31
CA ASP A 36 1.99 1.73 12.48
C ASP A 36 2.40 0.54 13.35
N LEU A 37 2.73 -0.61 12.76
CA LEU A 37 3.24 -1.75 13.49
C LEU A 37 4.55 -1.42 14.22
N ALA A 38 5.52 -0.82 13.52
CA ALA A 38 6.81 -0.48 14.11
C ALA A 38 6.66 0.49 15.30
N ILE A 39 5.88 1.56 15.13
CA ILE A 39 5.65 2.55 16.20
C ILE A 39 4.88 1.95 17.38
N ARG A 40 3.91 1.05 17.15
CA ARG A 40 3.23 0.31 18.22
C ARG A 40 4.21 -0.55 19.02
N LEU A 41 5.12 -1.25 18.35
CA LEU A 41 6.11 -2.09 19.01
C LEU A 41 7.12 -1.28 19.84
N LEU A 42 7.40 -0.04 19.43
CA LEU A 42 8.21 0.91 20.19
C LEU A 42 7.44 1.59 21.35
N GLY A 43 6.13 1.37 21.47
CA GLY A 43 5.30 2.02 22.49
C GLY A 43 5.14 3.54 22.29
N LEU A 44 5.26 4.00 21.04
CA LEU A 44 5.17 5.41 20.66
C LEU A 44 3.76 5.76 20.13
N ASP A 45 3.50 7.06 19.96
CA ASP A 45 2.16 7.55 19.59
C ASP A 45 1.87 7.58 18.07
N GLY A 46 0.61 7.80 17.71
CA GLY A 46 0.18 7.85 16.31
C GLY A 46 0.77 9.01 15.49
N MET A 47 1.17 10.12 16.12
CA MET A 47 1.85 11.21 15.41
C MET A 47 3.23 10.77 14.91
N THR A 48 3.94 10.01 15.74
CA THR A 48 5.22 9.40 15.37
C THR A 48 5.04 8.42 14.21
N SER A 49 3.92 7.68 14.17
CA SER A 49 3.61 6.77 13.07
C SER A 49 3.47 7.48 11.73
N GLU A 50 2.66 8.54 11.67
CA GLU A 50 2.46 9.26 10.40
C GLU A 50 3.74 9.93 9.90
N ALA A 51 4.58 10.45 10.81
CA ALA A 51 5.89 10.99 10.45
C ALA A 51 6.82 9.90 9.88
N TYR A 52 6.83 8.73 10.51
CA TYR A 52 7.65 7.60 10.06
C TYR A 52 7.15 7.05 8.71
N ALA A 53 5.84 6.90 8.54
CA ALA A 53 5.24 6.49 7.28
C ALA A 53 5.62 7.42 6.12
N ARG A 54 5.62 8.75 6.35
CA ARG A 54 6.06 9.73 5.34
C ARG A 54 7.51 9.54 4.94
N ALA A 55 8.40 9.27 5.89
CA ALA A 55 9.80 9.01 5.60
C ALA A 55 9.99 7.72 4.77
N LEU A 56 9.23 6.67 5.08
CA LEU A 56 9.26 5.42 4.31
C LEU A 56 8.69 5.58 2.90
N ILE A 57 7.58 6.31 2.74
CA ILE A 57 6.98 6.64 1.44
C ILE A 57 7.96 7.48 0.61
N ALA A 58 8.61 8.48 1.19
CA ALA A 58 9.61 9.29 0.50
C ALA A 58 10.78 8.43 0.00
N ALA A 59 11.33 7.57 0.85
CA ALA A 59 12.39 6.63 0.44
C ALA A 59 11.94 5.70 -0.68
N ARG A 60 10.67 5.27 -0.67
CA ARG A 60 10.10 4.46 -1.76
C ARG A 60 10.00 5.24 -3.07
N ILE A 61 9.59 6.50 -3.02
CA ILE A 61 9.54 7.41 -4.18
C ILE A 61 10.94 7.63 -4.75
N GLU A 62 11.96 7.71 -3.89
CA GLU A 62 13.38 7.80 -4.27
C GLU A 62 13.96 6.49 -4.84
N GLY A 63 13.16 5.42 -4.90
CA GLY A 63 13.53 4.16 -5.54
C GLY A 63 13.97 3.04 -4.59
N LEU A 64 13.82 3.21 -3.27
CA LEU A 64 14.13 2.14 -2.33
C LEU A 64 13.24 0.91 -2.60
N LYS A 65 13.87 -0.25 -2.78
CA LYS A 65 13.18 -1.53 -3.04
C LYS A 65 12.39 -1.99 -1.81
N PRO A 66 11.29 -2.76 -1.95
CA PRO A 66 10.45 -3.14 -0.80
C PRO A 66 11.22 -3.92 0.26
N ALA A 67 12.02 -4.91 -0.15
CA ALA A 67 12.86 -5.68 0.77
C ALA A 67 13.85 -4.79 1.54
N ALA A 68 14.50 -3.84 0.87
CA ALA A 68 15.42 -2.89 1.52
C ALA A 68 14.70 -1.92 2.47
N LEU A 69 13.45 -1.57 2.16
CA LEU A 69 12.60 -0.76 3.03
C LEU A 69 12.24 -1.52 4.31
N LEU A 70 11.87 -2.81 4.21
CA LEU A 70 11.58 -3.64 5.39
C LEU A 70 12.83 -3.91 6.23
N GLU A 71 13.98 -4.13 5.60
CA GLU A 71 15.25 -4.27 6.32
C GLU A 71 15.62 -3.01 7.09
N ARG A 72 15.37 -1.83 6.51
CA ARG A 72 15.52 -0.56 7.22
C ARG A 72 14.61 -0.50 8.43
N VAL A 73 13.32 -0.82 8.28
CA VAL A 73 12.37 -0.82 9.42
C VAL A 73 12.82 -1.77 10.52
N ARG A 74 13.27 -2.98 10.14
CA ARG A 74 13.81 -3.95 11.09
C ARG A 74 15.07 -3.43 11.80
N ALA A 75 15.99 -2.80 11.07
CA ALA A 75 17.19 -2.20 11.65
C ALA A 75 16.84 -1.07 12.62
N ASP A 76 15.86 -0.23 12.29
CA ASP A 76 15.38 0.86 13.15
C ASP A 76 14.76 0.30 14.44
N LEU A 77 14.00 -0.81 14.37
CA LEU A 77 13.46 -1.51 15.53
C LEU A 77 14.57 -2.13 16.39
N ALA A 78 15.52 -2.83 15.77
CA ALA A 78 16.63 -3.48 16.47
C ALA A 78 17.54 -2.47 17.19
N ALA A 79 17.77 -1.29 16.58
CA ALA A 79 18.49 -0.19 17.20
C ALA A 79 17.83 0.34 18.49
N ASN A 80 16.53 0.09 18.65
CA ASN A 80 15.74 0.42 19.84
C ASN A 80 15.43 -0.81 20.72
N GLY A 81 16.13 -1.93 20.51
CA GLY A 81 16.00 -3.14 21.33
C GLY A 81 14.78 -4.01 21.02
N VAL A 82 14.11 -3.77 19.89
CA VAL A 82 12.95 -4.55 19.43
C VAL A 82 13.37 -5.46 18.28
N GLU A 83 13.34 -6.77 18.50
CA GLU A 83 13.62 -7.78 17.48
C GLU A 83 12.31 -8.28 16.86
N VAL A 84 12.20 -8.13 15.53
CA VAL A 84 11.03 -8.56 14.76
C VAL A 84 11.49 -9.32 13.51
N PRO A 85 10.93 -10.51 13.22
CA PRO A 85 11.21 -11.21 11.98
C PRO A 85 10.74 -10.41 10.76
N LEU A 86 11.54 -10.37 9.69
CA LEU A 86 11.11 -9.73 8.42
C LEU A 86 9.78 -10.27 7.91
N ALA A 87 9.54 -11.57 8.08
CA ALA A 87 8.31 -12.22 7.66
C ALA A 87 7.05 -11.61 8.31
N GLU A 88 7.16 -11.06 9.53
CA GLU A 88 6.05 -10.37 10.19
C GLU A 88 5.77 -9.01 9.55
N LEU A 89 6.83 -8.25 9.23
CA LEU A 89 6.70 -6.97 8.53
C LEU A 89 6.17 -7.16 7.09
N GLU A 90 6.61 -8.23 6.41
CA GLU A 90 6.10 -8.62 5.09
C GLU A 90 4.62 -9.01 5.16
N ALA A 91 4.24 -9.81 6.15
CA ALA A 91 2.86 -10.23 6.34
C ALA A 91 1.94 -9.03 6.57
N GLU A 92 2.33 -8.08 7.42
CA GLU A 92 1.57 -6.86 7.68
C GLU A 92 1.32 -6.08 6.38
N MET A 93 2.40 -5.81 5.62
CA MET A 93 2.31 -5.07 4.35
C MET A 93 1.42 -5.78 3.32
N VAL A 94 1.54 -7.10 3.19
CA VAL A 94 0.74 -7.90 2.23
C VAL A 94 -0.72 -7.99 2.67
N GLN A 95 -0.99 -8.20 3.96
CA GLN A 95 -2.36 -8.32 4.45
C GLN A 95 -3.14 -7.02 4.27
N THR A 96 -2.56 -5.86 4.61
CA THR A 96 -3.24 -4.57 4.42
C THR A 96 -3.46 -4.26 2.94
N SER A 97 -2.44 -4.47 2.11
CA SER A 97 -2.55 -4.18 0.67
C SER A 97 -3.56 -5.10 -0.02
N ALA A 98 -3.63 -6.38 0.36
CA ALA A 98 -4.63 -7.32 -0.09
C ALA A 98 -6.04 -6.91 0.36
N GLN A 99 -6.26 -6.63 1.65
CA GLN A 99 -7.56 -6.22 2.19
C GLN A 99 -8.12 -5.00 1.46
N ARG A 100 -7.26 -4.03 1.17
CA ARG A 100 -7.65 -2.81 0.47
C ARG A 100 -7.97 -3.06 -1.01
N SER A 101 -7.16 -3.88 -1.69
CA SER A 101 -7.46 -4.36 -3.05
C SER A 101 -8.83 -5.05 -3.14
N PHE A 102 -9.19 -5.87 -2.14
CA PHE A 102 -10.50 -6.52 -2.07
C PHE A 102 -11.64 -5.54 -1.77
N ALA A 103 -11.42 -4.54 -0.92
CA ALA A 103 -12.41 -3.50 -0.62
C ALA A 103 -12.70 -2.66 -1.87
N ASP A 104 -11.65 -2.27 -2.58
CA ASP A 104 -11.73 -1.48 -3.80
C ASP A 104 -12.45 -2.24 -4.94
N GLY A 105 -12.14 -3.54 -5.10
CA GLY A 105 -12.83 -4.40 -6.07
C GLY A 105 -14.32 -4.57 -5.78
N ARG A 106 -14.74 -4.51 -4.51
CA ARG A 106 -16.16 -4.51 -4.13
C ARG A 106 -16.88 -3.20 -4.46
N MET A 107 -16.16 -2.06 -4.43
CA MET A 107 -16.74 -0.75 -4.78
C MET A 107 -16.83 -0.52 -6.30
N ALA A 108 -16.05 -1.27 -7.10
CA ALA A 108 -16.08 -1.22 -8.56
C ALA A 108 -17.09 -2.19 -9.22
N GLY A 109 -17.77 -3.04 -8.44
CA GLY A 109 -18.83 -3.91 -8.96
C GLY A 109 -20.06 -3.11 -9.40
N PRO A 110 -20.80 -3.54 -10.45
CA PRO A 110 -22.00 -2.84 -10.87
C PRO A 110 -23.00 -2.78 -9.71
N THR A 111 -23.34 -1.57 -9.28
CA THR A 111 -24.43 -1.32 -8.34
C THR A 111 -25.66 -2.06 -8.86
N PRO A 112 -26.26 -3.00 -8.10
CA PRO A 112 -27.45 -3.68 -8.57
C PRO A 112 -28.53 -2.63 -8.74
N GLN A 113 -28.89 -2.33 -9.99
CA GLN A 113 -30.08 -1.56 -10.31
C GLN A 113 -31.26 -2.37 -9.76
N ARG A 114 -31.81 -1.93 -8.61
CA ARG A 114 -33.05 -2.51 -8.09
C ARG A 114 -34.15 -2.13 -9.09
N ASN A 115 -34.69 -3.12 -9.77
CA ASN A 115 -35.96 -3.03 -10.49
C ASN A 115 -37.11 -2.81 -9.50
#